data_AF-A0A1C6G9G8-F1
#
_entry.id   AF-A0A1C6G9G8-F1
#
_cell.length_a   1.000
_cell.length_b   1.000
_cell.length_c   1.000
_cell.angle_alpha   90.00
_cell.angle_beta   90.00
_cell.angle_gamma   90.00
#
_symmetry.space_group_name_H-M   'P 1'
#
loop_
_entity.id
_entity.type
_entity.pdbx_description
1 polymer ?
#
loop_
_entity_poly.entity_id
_entity_poly.type
_entity_poly.pdbx_seq_one_letter_code
_entity_poly.pdbx_strand_id
1 'polypeptide(L)' 'MAQKTGALIFDEQTDRYDIRFDIADYYGGLHCGECFDVFTGGKWKPTRIEMSAAQEWYLVGIRAEDLNGLRVRI' A
#
# COMPACT_ATOMS: atom_id res chain seq x y z
N MET A 1 -6.50 7.84 16.72
CA MET A 1 -6.14 6.44 16.45
C MET A 1 -4.63 6.38 16.37
N ALA A 2 -4.00 5.33 16.91
CA ALA A 2 -2.55 5.15 16.75
C ALA A 2 -2.26 4.80 15.30
N GLN A 3 -1.29 5.48 14.70
CA GLN A 3 -0.85 5.21 13.34
C GLN A 3 -0.17 3.83 13.28
N LYS A 4 -0.68 2.93 12.45
CA LYS A 4 -0.08 1.60 12.26
C LYS A 4 0.89 1.65 11.10
N THR A 5 2.05 1.01 11.26
CA THR A 5 3.04 0.84 10.19
C THR A 5 3.05 -0.61 9.76
N GLY A 6 3.12 -0.84 8.46
CA GLY A 6 3.18 -2.18 7.87
C GLY A 6 3.95 -2.19 6.57
N ALA A 7 3.86 -3.31 5.86
CA ALA A 7 4.38 -3.47 4.51
C ALA A 7 3.21 -3.71 3.55
N LEU A 8 3.26 -3.06 2.39
CA LEU A 8 2.40 -3.40 1.27
C LEU A 8 2.73 -4.81 0.79
N ILE A 9 1.70 -5.62 0.57
CA ILE A 9 1.81 -6.96 0.01
C ILE A 9 0.73 -7.15 -1.04
N PHE A 10 1.01 -7.90 -2.09
CA PHE A 10 -0.02 -8.36 -3.01
C PHE A 10 -0.65 -9.64 -2.49
N ASP A 11 -1.97 -9.64 -2.34
CA ASP A 11 -2.76 -10.82 -2.01
C ASP A 11 -3.32 -11.44 -3.29
N GLU A 12 -2.72 -12.55 -3.71
CA GLU A 12 -3.12 -13.32 -4.90
C GLU A 12 -4.53 -13.93 -4.78
N GLN A 13 -5.08 -14.11 -3.56
CA GLN A 13 -6.43 -14.66 -3.39
C GLN A 13 -7.51 -13.64 -3.74
N THR A 14 -7.26 -12.37 -3.44
CA THR A 14 -8.22 -11.28 -3.65
C THR A 14 -7.86 -10.36 -4.82
N ASP A 15 -6.69 -10.58 -5.45
CA ASP A 15 -6.14 -9.79 -6.57
C ASP A 15 -5.95 -8.30 -6.20
N ARG A 16 -5.58 -8.05 -4.94
CA ARG A 16 -5.49 -6.73 -4.32
C ARG A 16 -4.20 -6.56 -3.55
N TYR A 17 -3.73 -5.32 -3.47
CA TYR A 17 -2.76 -4.99 -2.43
C TYR A 17 -3.43 -4.93 -1.07
N ASP A 18 -2.69 -5.33 -0.04
CA ASP A 18 -3.06 -5.25 1.37
C ASP A 18 -1.88 -4.70 2.18
N ILE A 19 -2.12 -4.37 3.45
CA ILE A 19 -1.08 -3.95 4.38
C ILE A 19 -0.94 -5.01 5.48
N ARG A 20 0.23 -5.64 5.57
CA ARG A 20 0.58 -6.51 6.68
C ARG A 20 1.22 -5.69 7.80
N PHE A 21 0.60 -5.67 8.97
CA PHE A 21 1.11 -4.98 10.16
C PHE A 21 1.97 -5.91 11.05
N ASP A 22 1.61 -7.18 11.13
CA ASP A 22 2.33 -8.21 11.90
C ASP A 22 2.10 -9.61 11.29
N ILE A 23 2.51 -10.68 11.97
CA ILE A 23 2.43 -12.06 11.49
C ILE A 23 1.00 -12.44 11.07
N ALA A 24 0.00 -12.02 11.84
CA ALA A 24 -1.42 -12.35 11.66
C ALA A 24 -2.34 -11.12 11.63
N ASP A 25 -1.78 -9.91 11.50
CA ASP A 25 -2.54 -8.64 11.49
C ASP A 25 -2.41 -7.97 10.13
N TYR A 26 -3.55 -7.77 9.47
CA TYR A 26 -3.69 -7.36 8.08
C TYR A 26 -4.80 -6.32 7.97
N TYR A 27 -4.70 -5.43 6.98
CA TYR A 27 -5.72 -4.41 6.76
C TYR A 27 -7.01 -4.97 6.17
N GLY A 28 -6.91 -5.99 5.31
CA GLY A 28 -8.07 -6.66 4.71
C GLY A 28 -8.32 -6.29 3.24
N GLY A 29 -7.27 -5.85 2.53
CA GLY A 29 -7.32 -5.50 1.12
C GLY A 29 -7.65 -4.04 0.90
N LEU A 30 -6.88 -3.41 0.01
CA LEU A 30 -7.02 -2.00 -0.35
C LEU A 30 -7.96 -1.83 -1.54
N HIS A 31 -8.63 -0.69 -1.55
CA HIS A 31 -9.48 -0.21 -2.63
C HIS A 31 -8.91 1.05 -3.28
N CYS A 32 -9.25 1.24 -4.56
CA CYS A 32 -8.96 2.48 -5.25
C CYS A 32 -9.51 3.67 -4.45
N GLY A 33 -8.68 4.69 -4.27
CA GLY A 33 -9.03 5.90 -3.54
C GLY A 33 -8.55 5.92 -2.09
N GLU A 34 -8.10 4.78 -1.52
CA GLU A 34 -7.58 4.75 -0.16
C GLU A 34 -6.21 5.44 -0.04
N CYS A 35 -6.06 6.22 1.04
CA CYS A 35 -4.89 7.06 1.29
C CYS A 35 -4.07 6.53 2.47
N PHE A 36 -2.75 6.55 2.31
CA PHE A 36 -1.76 6.19 3.33
C PHE A 36 -0.43 6.88 3.02
N ASP A 37 0.54 6.81 3.93
CA ASP A 37 1.90 7.31 3.64
C ASP A 37 2.85 6.16 3.28
N VAL A 38 3.75 6.40 2.32
CA VAL A 38 4.88 5.52 1.98
C VAL A 38 6.18 6.13 2.52
N PHE A 39 7.04 5.30 3.12
CA PHE A 39 8.37 5.73 3.54
C PHE A 39 9.36 5.63 2.37
N THR A 40 9.79 6.78 1.84
CA THR A 40 10.75 6.82 0.74
C THR A 40 11.59 8.10 0.78
N GLY A 41 12.89 7.98 0.48
CA GLY A 41 13.83 9.10 0.59
C GLY A 41 13.95 9.67 2.00
N GLY A 42 13.88 8.80 3.02
CA GLY A 42 14.02 9.19 4.43
C GLY A 42 12.83 9.92 5.05
N LYS A 43 11.69 10.01 4.36
CA LYS A 43 10.49 10.66 4.86
C LYS A 43 9.21 9.93 4.45
N TRP A 44 8.15 10.17 5.22
CA TRP A 44 6.81 9.76 4.88
C TRP A 44 6.22 10.69 3.81
N LYS A 45 5.65 10.10 2.77
CA LYS A 45 4.97 10.83 1.69
C LYS A 45 3.55 10.31 1.53
N PRO A 46 2.54 11.20 1.48
CA PRO A 46 1.17 10.77 1.25
C PRO A 46 1.02 10.22 -0.17
N THR A 47 0.20 9.20 -0.29
CA THR A 47 -0.20 8.64 -1.57
C THR A 47 -1.66 8.19 -1.52
N ARG A 48 -2.16 7.80 -2.68
CA ARG A 48 -3.45 7.17 -2.86
C ARG A 48 -3.24 5.99 -3.80
N ILE A 49 -3.74 4.82 -3.42
CA ILE A 49 -3.66 3.64 -4.28
C ILE A 49 -4.78 3.68 -5.32
N GLU A 50 -4.46 3.33 -6.55
CA GLU A 50 -5.37 3.33 -7.69
C GLU A 50 -5.06 2.14 -8.59
N MET A 51 -6.00 1.83 -9.48
CA MET A 51 -5.88 0.82 -10.52
C MET A 51 -5.88 1.48 -11.90
N SER A 52 -4.93 1.12 -12.75
CA SER A 52 -4.84 1.65 -14.11
C SER A 52 -5.89 1.01 -15.03
N ALA A 53 -6.10 1.59 -16.22
CA ALA A 53 -6.93 0.97 -17.26
C ALA A 53 -6.38 -0.39 -17.72
N ALA A 54 -5.09 -0.65 -17.53
CA ALA A 54 -4.43 -1.93 -17.82
C ALA A 54 -4.52 -2.95 -16.67
N GLN A 55 -5.33 -2.68 -15.63
CA GLN A 55 -5.45 -3.52 -14.43
C GLN A 55 -4.13 -3.66 -13.65
N GLU A 56 -3.34 -2.59 -13.61
CA GLU A 56 -2.13 -2.52 -12.80
C GLU A 56 -2.33 -1.57 -11.61
N TRP A 57 -2.05 -2.07 -10.42
CA TRP A 57 -2.05 -1.26 -9.20
C TRP A 57 -0.90 -0.27 -9.20
N TYR A 58 -1.17 0.98 -8.82
CA TYR A 58 -0.14 2.01 -8.73
C TYR A 58 -0.44 3.01 -7.60
N LEU A 59 0.60 3.77 -7.22
CA LEU A 59 0.53 4.77 -6.17
C LEU A 59 0.62 6.18 -6.75
N VAL A 60 -0.39 7.00 -6.50
CA VAL A 60 -0.40 8.38 -6.98
C VAL A 60 0.71 9.17 -6.30
N GLY A 61 1.62 9.76 -7.10
CA GLY A 61 2.73 10.57 -6.61
C GLY A 61 3.94 9.79 -6.10
N ILE A 62 3.92 8.45 -6.16
CA ILE A 62 5.05 7.58 -5.82
C ILE A 62 5.40 6.74 -7.05
N ARG A 63 6.64 6.86 -7.54
CA ARG A 63 7.14 6.02 -8.63
C ARG A 63 7.81 4.78 -8.03
N ALA A 64 7.21 3.63 -8.24
CA ALA A 64 7.73 2.32 -7.88
C ALA A 64 7.25 1.31 -8.93
N GLU A 65 8.17 0.46 -9.40
CA GLU A 65 7.84 -0.62 -10.34
C GLU A 65 7.23 -1.84 -9.63
N ASP A 66 7.65 -2.07 -8.38
CA ASP A 66 7.11 -3.08 -7.48
C ASP A 66 6.65 -2.39 -6.18
N LEU A 67 5.41 -2.64 -5.78
CA LEU A 67 4.84 -2.08 -4.55
C LEU A 67 5.04 -3.02 -3.35
N ASN A 68 5.40 -4.29 -3.59
CA ASN A 68 5.60 -5.27 -2.53
C ASN A 68 6.74 -4.85 -1.61
N GLY A 69 6.51 -4.99 -0.30
CA GLY A 69 7.48 -4.66 0.73
C GLY A 69 7.66 -3.16 0.98
N LEU A 70 6.95 -2.27 0.26
CA LEU A 70 6.98 -0.85 0.57
C LEU A 70 6.47 -0.63 1.99
N ARG A 71 7.28 0.05 2.79
CA ARG A 71 6.92 0.41 4.17
C ARG A 71 5.88 1.53 4.13
N VAL A 72 4.71 1.27 4.71
CA VAL A 72 3.56 2.19 4.73
C VAL A 72 3.03 2.43 6.13
N ARG A 73 2.20 3.45 6.28
CA ARG A 73 1.45 3.69 7.51
C ARG A 73 0.07 4.29 7.24
N ILE A 74 -0.91 3.93 8.07
CA ILE A 74 -2.30 4.40 8.06
C ILE A 74 -2.74 4.84 9.46
#